data_AF-A0A7S4ERV3-F1
#
_entry.id   AF-A0A7S4ERV3-F1
#
_cell.length_a   1.000
_cell.length_b   1.000
_cell.length_c   1.000
_cell.angle_alpha   90.00
_cell.angle_beta   90.00
_cell.angle_gamma   90.00
#
_symmetry.space_group_name_H-M   'P 1'
#
loop_
_entity.id
_entity.type
_entity.pdbx_description
1 polymer ?
#
loop_
_entity_poly.entity_id
_entity_poly.type
_entity_poly.pdbx_seq_one_letter_code
_entity_poly.pdbx_strand_id
1 'polypeptide(L)'
;GDVLQSSNGLSLGEWLRLCDDLDLFASGQLSAFGAKMIFMWSRIRTAKDYSDEAELILRNLKFEDFMEALVRLSVTLGIPTDAEMESAGARDVVSFFDQLRAPSQ
;
A
#
# COMPACT_ATOMS: atom_id res chain seq x y z
N GLY A 1 -22.42 8.75 21.16
CA GLY A 1 -22.90 8.17 19.89
C GLY A 1 -21.93 7.08 19.54
N ASP A 2 -22.43 5.88 19.29
CA ASP A 2 -21.66 4.66 19.07
C ASP A 2 -20.81 4.80 17.78
N VAL A 3 -19.50 5.06 17.92
CA VAL A 3 -18.59 5.43 16.79
C VAL A 3 -17.94 4.19 16.15
N LEU A 4 -18.15 3.00 16.71
CA LEU A 4 -17.52 1.77 16.23
C LEU A 4 -18.61 0.77 15.81
N GLN A 5 -19.35 1.09 14.74
CA GLN A 5 -20.02 0.02 14.01
C GLN A 5 -18.93 -0.86 13.40
N SER A 6 -18.70 -2.02 14.01
CA SER A 6 -17.68 -2.99 13.64
C SER A 6 -18.00 -3.66 12.30
N SER A 7 -17.80 -2.95 11.19
CA SER A 7 -17.56 -3.63 9.93
C SER A 7 -16.20 -4.32 10.03
N ASN A 8 -16.16 -5.65 9.96
CA ASN A 8 -14.94 -6.46 10.03
C ASN A 8 -14.04 -6.32 8.78
N GLY A 9 -14.06 -5.17 8.10
CA GLY A 9 -13.24 -4.94 6.92
C GLY A 9 -13.09 -3.47 6.59
N LEU A 10 -12.03 -3.19 5.82
CA LEU A 10 -11.62 -1.85 5.40
C LEU A 10 -11.98 -1.66 3.92
N SER A 11 -12.82 -0.69 3.62
CA SER A 11 -13.24 -0.37 2.25
C SER A 11 -12.11 0.26 1.44
N LEU A 12 -12.28 0.34 0.11
CA LEU A 12 -11.31 1.05 -0.74
C LEU A 12 -11.19 2.52 -0.35
N GLY A 13 -12.29 3.16 0.04
CA GLY A 13 -12.27 4.57 0.44
C GLY A 13 -11.44 4.79 1.70
N GLU A 14 -11.60 3.92 2.70
CA GLU A 14 -10.82 3.98 3.94
C GLU A 14 -9.34 3.63 3.71
N TRP A 15 -9.04 2.68 2.82
CA TRP A 15 -7.67 2.40 2.39
C TRP A 15 -6.99 3.60 1.72
N LEU A 16 -7.66 4.23 0.76
CA LEU A 16 -7.10 5.40 0.07
C LEU A 16 -6.91 6.57 1.04
N ARG A 17 -7.85 6.76 1.96
CA ARG A 17 -7.72 7.76 3.02
C ARG A 17 -6.56 7.47 3.95
N LEU A 18 -6.34 6.21 4.35
CA LEU A 18 -5.18 5.83 5.14
C LEU A 18 -3.86 6.16 4.41
N CYS A 19 -3.76 5.87 3.11
CA CYS A 19 -2.57 6.23 2.33
C CYS A 19 -2.35 7.75 2.22
N ASP A 20 -3.42 8.52 2.12
CA ASP A 20 -3.40 9.98 2.10
C ASP A 20 -2.99 10.56 3.46
N ASP A 21 -3.58 10.05 4.56
CA ASP A 21 -3.26 10.44 5.94
C ASP A 21 -1.79 10.12 6.32
N LEU A 22 -1.17 9.15 5.65
CA LEU A 22 0.26 8.82 5.76
C LEU A 22 1.16 9.63 4.82
N ASP A 23 0.59 10.62 4.11
CA ASP A 23 1.28 11.52 3.18
C ASP A 23 1.95 10.82 1.97
N LEU A 24 1.55 9.58 1.66
CA LEU A 24 2.17 8.79 0.59
C LEU A 24 1.87 9.34 -0.80
N PHE A 25 0.76 10.05 -0.95
CA PHE A 25 0.36 10.66 -2.22
C PHE A 25 1.04 12.01 -2.45
N ALA A 26 1.07 12.88 -1.44
CA ALA A 26 1.67 14.21 -1.59
C ALA A 26 3.20 14.13 -1.68
N SER A 27 3.83 13.18 -0.98
CA SER A 27 5.26 12.88 -1.11
C SER A 27 5.65 12.25 -2.45
N GLY A 28 4.68 11.79 -3.25
CA GLY A 28 4.93 11.11 -4.52
C GLY A 28 5.43 9.67 -4.38
N GLN A 29 5.51 9.13 -3.16
CA GLN A 29 5.95 7.75 -2.91
C GLN A 29 4.95 6.70 -3.42
N LEU A 30 3.67 7.06 -3.52
CA LEU A 30 2.62 6.19 -4.03
C LEU A 30 1.66 6.99 -4.90
N SER A 31 1.26 6.43 -6.05
CA SER A 31 0.15 6.99 -6.82
C SER A 31 -1.19 6.43 -6.33
N ALA A 32 -2.27 7.21 -6.47
CA ALA A 32 -3.62 6.71 -6.17
C ALA A 32 -4.00 5.47 -6.99
N PHE A 33 -3.48 5.35 -8.23
CA PHE A 33 -3.63 4.13 -9.02
C PHE A 33 -2.87 2.95 -8.41
N GLY A 34 -1.62 3.15 -7.98
CA GLY A 34 -0.83 2.14 -7.27
C GLY A 34 -1.52 1.64 -5.99
N ALA A 35 -2.06 2.56 -5.18
CA ALA A 35 -2.84 2.21 -3.99
C ALA A 35 -4.08 1.35 -4.31
N LYS A 36 -4.81 1.69 -5.38
CA LYS A 36 -5.95 0.88 -5.86
C LYS A 36 -5.52 -0.52 -6.32
N MET A 37 -4.39 -0.61 -7.03
CA MET A 37 -3.84 -1.90 -7.48
C MET A 37 -3.45 -2.79 -6.30
N ILE A 38 -2.78 -2.23 -5.29
CA ILE A 38 -2.46 -2.95 -4.04
C ILE A 38 -3.73 -3.49 -3.40
N PHE A 39 -4.74 -2.64 -3.22
CA PHE A 39 -6.03 -3.02 -2.65
C PHE A 39 -6.73 -4.15 -3.44
N MET A 40 -6.72 -4.08 -4.77
CA MET A 40 -7.31 -5.13 -5.62
C MET A 40 -6.55 -6.44 -5.52
N TRP A 41 -5.21 -6.40 -5.55
CA TRP A 41 -4.37 -7.58 -5.53
C TRP A 41 -4.33 -8.29 -4.19
N SER A 42 -4.41 -7.55 -3.09
CA SER A 42 -4.48 -8.14 -1.75
C SER A 42 -5.75 -8.95 -1.49
N ARG A 43 -6.76 -8.83 -2.36
CA ARG A 43 -8.05 -9.53 -2.25
C ARG A 43 -8.24 -10.61 -3.32
N ILE A 44 -7.21 -10.91 -4.12
CA ILE A 44 -7.31 -11.98 -5.13
C ILE A 44 -7.44 -13.32 -4.40
N ARG A 45 -8.67 -13.80 -4.31
CA ARG A 45 -9.05 -15.09 -3.72
C ARG A 45 -9.96 -15.82 -4.71
N THR A 46 -9.94 -17.15 -4.68
CA THR A 46 -10.97 -17.95 -5.33
C THR A 46 -12.29 -17.78 -4.57
N ALA A 47 -13.20 -16.96 -5.11
CA ALA A 47 -14.57 -16.88 -4.59
C ALA A 47 -15.33 -18.14 -5.02
N LYS A 48 -15.95 -18.84 -4.05
CA LYS A 48 -17.05 -19.77 -4.35
C LYS A 48 -18.33 -18.95 -4.48
N ASP A 49 -19.09 -19.24 -5.53
CA ASP A 49 -20.36 -18.68 -6.00
C ASP A 49 -20.94 -17.41 -5.35
N TYR A 50 -21.39 -16.51 -6.23
CA TYR A 50 -22.04 -15.20 -6.00
C TYR A 50 -23.12 -15.18 -4.90
N SER A 51 -22.70 -15.16 -3.63
CA SER A 51 -23.56 -14.81 -2.49
C SER A 51 -23.32 -13.36 -2.07
N ASP A 52 -24.28 -12.77 -1.37
CA ASP A 52 -24.15 -11.41 -0.80
C ASP A 52 -22.95 -11.31 0.15
N GLU A 53 -22.63 -12.40 0.84
CA GLU A 53 -21.45 -12.51 1.69
C GLU A 53 -20.15 -12.48 0.86
N ALA A 54 -20.11 -13.17 -0.28
CA ALA A 54 -18.98 -13.12 -1.20
C ALA A 54 -18.79 -11.69 -1.75
N GLU A 55 -19.87 -10.97 -2.04
CA GLU A 55 -19.80 -9.59 -2.51
C GLU A 55 -19.23 -8.62 -1.46
N LEU A 56 -19.63 -8.76 -0.19
CA LEU A 56 -19.08 -7.98 0.93
C LEU A 56 -17.57 -8.22 1.09
N ILE A 57 -17.12 -9.47 0.93
CA ILE A 57 -15.70 -9.84 0.97
C ILE A 57 -14.95 -9.26 -0.22
N LEU A 58 -15.57 -9.19 -1.40
CA LEU A 58 -14.98 -8.60 -2.60
C LEU A 58 -14.92 -7.07 -2.58
N ARG A 59 -15.56 -6.39 -1.63
CA ARG A 59 -15.58 -4.92 -1.52
C ARG A 59 -14.66 -4.38 -0.43
N ASN A 60 -14.22 -5.21 0.51
CA ASN A 60 -13.45 -4.80 1.68
C ASN A 60 -12.19 -5.66 1.86
N LEU A 61 -11.17 -5.12 2.51
CA LEU A 61 -10.05 -5.91 3.04
C LEU A 61 -10.47 -6.50 4.38
N LYS A 62 -10.39 -7.83 4.52
CA LYS A 62 -10.34 -8.44 5.86
C LYS A 62 -8.98 -8.17 6.50
N PHE A 63 -8.82 -8.52 7.76
CA PHE A 63 -7.55 -8.34 8.47
C PHE A 63 -6.37 -8.97 7.71
N GLU A 64 -6.53 -10.18 7.16
CA GLU A 64 -5.46 -10.84 6.40
C GLU A 64 -5.16 -10.12 5.08
N ASP A 65 -6.18 -9.63 4.38
CA ASP A 65 -5.98 -8.84 3.15
C ASP A 65 -5.31 -7.50 3.46
N PHE A 66 -5.63 -6.92 4.61
CA PHE A 66 -5.00 -5.69 5.08
C PHE A 66 -3.53 -5.90 5.39
N MET A 67 -3.17 -6.98 6.09
CA MET A 67 -1.77 -7.34 6.32
C MET A 67 -1.02 -7.58 5.00
N GLU A 68 -1.62 -8.27 4.04
CA GLU A 68 -1.06 -8.46 2.70
C GLU A 68 -0.90 -7.11 1.95
N ALA A 69 -1.87 -6.20 2.07
CA ALA A 69 -1.78 -4.85 1.50
C ALA A 69 -0.62 -4.05 2.09
N LEU A 70 -0.35 -4.17 3.39
CA LEU A 70 0.81 -3.54 4.04
C LEU A 70 2.14 -4.11 3.53
N VAL A 71 2.23 -5.43 3.31
CA VAL A 71 3.43 -6.06 2.74
C VAL A 71 3.66 -5.58 1.30
N ARG A 72 2.61 -5.54 0.47
CA ARG A 72 2.73 -5.03 -0.91
C ARG A 72 3.09 -3.55 -0.93
N LEU A 73 2.51 -2.77 -0.02
CA LEU A 73 2.82 -1.37 0.14
C LEU A 73 4.29 -1.18 0.53
N SER A 74 4.79 -1.91 1.52
CA SER A 74 6.20 -1.78 1.95
C SER A 74 7.19 -2.17 0.85
N VAL A 75 6.87 -3.19 0.05
CA VAL A 75 7.68 -3.52 -1.14
C VAL A 75 7.64 -2.41 -2.19
N THR A 76 6.48 -1.77 -2.38
CA THR A 76 6.31 -0.65 -3.32
C THR A 76 7.10 0.57 -2.87
N LEU A 77 7.05 0.90 -1.58
CA LEU A 77 7.77 2.01 -0.96
C LEU A 77 9.26 1.72 -0.74
N GLY A 78 9.68 0.46 -0.89
CA GLY A 78 11.07 0.05 -0.71
C GLY A 78 12.02 0.53 -1.81
N ILE A 79 11.51 1.19 -2.85
CA ILE A 79 12.30 1.79 -3.92
C ILE A 79 12.39 3.31 -3.67
N PRO A 80 13.59 3.91 -3.68
CA PRO A 80 13.74 5.35 -3.49
C PRO A 80 13.03 6.13 -4.61
N THR A 81 12.46 7.27 -4.25
CA THR A 81 11.91 8.24 -5.19
C THR A 81 13.02 8.93 -5.99
N ASP A 82 12.68 9.51 -7.15
CA ASP A 82 13.63 10.29 -7.95
C ASP A 82 14.24 11.45 -7.15
N ALA A 83 13.45 12.09 -6.28
CA ALA A 83 13.91 13.17 -5.41
C ALA A 83 14.91 12.66 -4.36
N GLU A 84 14.65 11.51 -3.74
CA GLU A 84 15.59 10.87 -2.80
C GLU A 84 16.88 10.47 -3.53
N MET A 85 16.78 9.90 -4.73
CA MET A 85 17.95 9.56 -5.55
C MET A 85 18.76 10.81 -5.93
N GLU A 86 18.11 11.89 -6.36
CA GLU A 86 18.76 13.17 -6.68
C GLU A 86 19.44 13.76 -5.43
N SER A 87 18.77 13.76 -4.28
CA SER A 87 19.33 14.26 -3.01
C SER A 87 20.54 13.48 -2.53
N ALA A 88 20.57 12.16 -2.81
CA ALA A 88 21.70 11.29 -2.52
C ALA A 88 22.82 11.38 -3.58
N GLY A 89 22.61 12.09 -4.70
CA GLY A 89 23.52 12.07 -5.84
C GLY A 89 23.64 10.69 -6.48
N ALA A 90 22.62 9.84 -6.31
CA ALA A 90 22.54 8.52 -6.90
C ALA A 90 22.06 8.63 -8.35
N ARG A 91 22.74 7.94 -9.27
CA ARG A 91 22.39 7.92 -10.69
C ARG A 91 21.18 7.02 -10.97
N ASP A 92 21.08 5.95 -10.20
CA ASP A 92 20.04 4.93 -10.29
C ASP A 92 19.82 4.25 -8.94
N VAL A 93 18.76 3.44 -8.86
CA VAL A 93 18.35 2.71 -7.66
C VAL A 93 19.46 1.80 -7.12
N VAL A 94 20.26 1.19 -8.00
CA VAL A 94 21.37 0.30 -7.58
C VAL A 94 22.44 1.13 -6.86
N SER A 95 22.84 2.25 -7.46
CA SER A 95 23.82 3.17 -6.87
C SER A 95 23.36 3.75 -5.53
N PHE A 96 22.05 3.97 -5.36
CA PHE A 96 21.48 4.42 -4.09
C PHE A 96 21.66 3.37 -2.97
N PHE A 97 21.37 2.10 -3.27
CA PHE A 97 21.56 1.02 -2.28
C PHE A 97 23.02 0.67 -2.02
N ASP A 98 23.90 0.81 -3.02
CA ASP A 98 25.34 0.64 -2.83
C ASP A 98 25.92 1.69 -1.89
N GLN A 99 25.44 2.94 -1.99
CA GLN A 99 25.82 4.03 -1.08
C GLN A 99 25.32 3.80 0.35
N LEU A 100 24.09 3.30 0.54
CA LEU A 100 23.56 2.91 1.86
C LEU A 100 24.32 1.75 2.51
N ARG A 101 24.92 0.87 1.70
CA ARG A 101 25.74 -0.25 2.17
C ARG A 101 27.16 0.16 2.54
N ALA A 102 27.69 1.24 1.97
CA ALA A 102 29.02 1.73 2.29
C ALA A 102 29.00 2.35 3.69
N PRO A 103 29.74 1.80 4.68
CA PRO A 103 29.80 2.39 6.01
C PRO A 103 30.37 3.81 5.91
N SER A 104 29.72 4.76 6.57
CA SER A 104 30.19 6.14 6.71
C SER A 104 31.66 6.13 7.15
N GLN A 105 32.57 6.62 6.31
CA GLN A 105 33.94 6.94 6.72
C GLN A 105 33.96 8.23 7.53
#